data_AF-A0A5C9B0S1-F1
#
_entry.id   AF-A0A5C9B0S1-F1
#
_cell.length_a   1.000
_cell.length_b   1.000
_cell.length_c   1.000
_cell.angle_alpha   90.00
_cell.angle_beta   90.00
_cell.angle_gamma   90.00
#
_symmetry.space_group_name_H-M   'P 1'
#
loop_
_entity.id
_entity.type
_entity.pdbx_description
1 polymer ?
#
loop_
_entity_poly.entity_id
_entity_poly.type
_entity_poly.pdbx_seq_one_letter_code
_entity_poly.pdbx_strand_id
1 'polypeptide(L)' 'DSEQSTEGLTWREAVRKLNELGIQEFRLEPGSRLGEFYFACEFTPHRDARVTRRFEAEATEPLLAVHAVLRQIDDWLTRR' A
#
# COMPACT_ATOMS: atom_id res chain seq x y z
N ASP A 1 17.25 -15.05 -3.72
CA ASP A 1 15.81 -14.76 -3.71
C ASP A 1 15.56 -13.47 -2.96
N SER A 2 14.59 -12.71 -3.44
CA SER A 2 14.44 -11.27 -3.25
C SER A 2 14.22 -10.85 -1.79
N GLU A 3 15.24 -10.30 -1.13
CA GLU A 3 15.07 -9.48 0.07
C GLU A 3 14.33 -8.19 -0.32
N GLN A 4 13.00 -8.23 -0.24
CA GLN A 4 12.18 -7.02 -0.19
C GLN A 4 12.38 -6.40 1.20
N SER A 5 13.55 -5.78 1.42
CA SER A 5 13.94 -5.22 2.71
C SER A 5 12.94 -4.16 3.15
N THR A 6 12.10 -4.49 4.14
CA THR A 6 11.33 -3.55 4.95
C THR A 6 12.22 -2.92 6.03
N GLU A 7 13.53 -2.80 5.77
CA GLU A 7 14.50 -2.25 6.72
C GLU A 7 14.08 -0.82 7.08
N GLY A 8 13.47 -0.69 8.26
CA GLY A 8 12.99 0.57 8.80
C GLY A 8 11.54 0.96 8.45
N LEU A 9 10.73 0.12 7.80
CA LEU A 9 9.28 0.36 7.73
C LEU A 9 8.57 -0.47 8.80
N THR A 10 8.19 0.16 9.89
CA THR A 10 7.28 -0.43 10.89
C THR A 10 5.83 -0.26 10.48
N TRP A 11 4.92 -1.05 11.07
CA TRP A 11 3.48 -0.87 10.87
C TRP A 11 3.01 0.56 11.18
N ARG A 12 3.55 1.17 12.25
CA ARG A 12 3.23 2.54 12.64
C ARG A 12 3.61 3.55 11.56
N GLU A 13 4.77 3.37 10.92
CA GLU A 13 5.22 4.24 9.84
C GLU A 13 4.42 4.01 8.56
N ALA A 14 4.04 2.77 8.27
CA ALA A 14 3.17 2.46 7.15
C ALA A 14 1.80 3.13 7.30
N VAL A 15 1.17 3.02 8.47
CA VAL A 15 -0.10 3.71 8.77
C VAL A 15 0.07 5.23 8.72
N ARG A 16 1.18 5.78 9.25
CA ARG A 16 1.47 7.21 9.14
C ARG A 16 1.52 7.67 7.68
N LYS A 17 2.23 6.94 6.81
CA LYS A 17 2.31 7.26 5.37
C LYS A 17 0.94 7.19 4.68
N LEU A 18 0.14 6.16 4.97
CA LEU A 18 -1.23 6.07 4.45
C LEU A 18 -2.07 7.28 4.87
N ASN A 19 -1.99 7.69 6.14
CA ASN A 19 -2.69 8.86 6.64
C ASN A 19 -2.22 10.18 6.00
N GLU A 20 -0.91 10.34 5.78
CA GLU A 20 -0.33 11.51 5.08
C GLU A 20 -0.82 11.60 3.63
N LEU A 21 -1.10 10.46 2.99
CA LEU A 21 -1.72 10.37 1.68
C LEU A 21 -3.26 10.56 1.72
N GLY A 22 -3.85 10.71 2.90
CA GLY A 22 -5.31 10.83 3.07
C GLY A 22 -6.06 9.50 2.94
N ILE A 23 -5.36 8.36 2.97
CA ILE A 23 -5.94 7.02 2.89
C ILE A 23 -6.33 6.58 4.30
N GLN A 24 -7.62 6.69 4.61
CA GLN A 24 -8.18 6.30 5.92
C GLN A 24 -8.88 4.94 5.87
N GLU A 25 -9.36 4.55 4.69
CA GLU A 25 -10.02 3.27 4.47
C GLU A 25 -9.11 2.33 3.69
N PHE A 26 -8.73 1.22 4.32
CA PHE A 26 -7.97 0.15 3.71
C PHE A 26 -8.45 -1.21 4.22
N ARG A 27 -8.21 -2.25 3.43
CA ARG A 27 -8.46 -3.64 3.81
C ARG A 27 -7.14 -4.38 3.91
N LEU A 28 -7.01 -5.18 4.97
CA LEU A 28 -5.97 -6.18 5.14
C LEU A 28 -6.65 -7.50 5.50
N GLU A 29 -6.57 -8.47 4.61
CA GLU A 29 -7.28 -9.76 4.72
C GLU A 29 -6.38 -10.91 4.23
N PRO A 30 -6.74 -12.18 4.49
CA PRO A 30 -6.03 -13.31 3.91
C PRO A 30 -5.99 -13.21 2.37
N GLY A 31 -4.81 -13.47 1.80
CA GLY A 31 -4.58 -13.40 0.36
C GLY A 31 -5.12 -14.63 -0.39
N SER A 32 -4.98 -14.57 -1.72
CA SER A 32 -5.41 -15.64 -2.63
C SER A 32 -4.68 -16.97 -2.40
N ARG A 33 -3.47 -16.92 -1.84
CA ARG A 33 -2.68 -18.10 -1.45
C ARG A 33 -2.62 -18.26 0.07
N LEU A 34 -2.53 -19.51 0.51
CA LEU A 34 -2.39 -19.84 1.91
C LEU A 34 -1.12 -19.21 2.49
N GLY A 35 -1.28 -18.41 3.55
CA GLY A 35 -0.18 -17.74 4.22
C GLY A 35 0.22 -16.39 3.59
N GLU A 36 -0.45 -15.96 2.52
CA GLU A 36 -0.31 -14.60 2.00
C GLU A 36 -1.37 -13.68 2.60
N PHE A 37 -1.10 -12.39 2.52
CA PHE A 37 -1.94 -11.29 2.97
C PHE A 37 -2.20 -10.37 1.79
N TYR A 38 -3.47 -10.05 1.60
CA TYR A 38 -3.93 -9.08 0.63
C TYR A 38 -4.16 -7.75 1.32
N PHE A 39 -3.54 -6.70 0.78
CA PHE A 39 -3.77 -5.33 1.18
C PHE A 39 -4.34 -4.53 0.02
N ALA A 40 -5.37 -3.72 0.28
CA ALA A 40 -5.90 -2.82 -0.71
C ALA A 40 -6.44 -1.51 -0.13
N CYS A 41 -6.33 -0.44 -0.90
CA CYS A 41 -6.91 0.86 -0.60
C CYS A 41 -7.37 1.58 -1.87
N GLU A 42 -8.16 2.62 -1.68
CA GLU A 42 -8.46 3.59 -2.72
C GLU A 42 -7.77 4.91 -2.40
N PHE A 43 -7.21 5.54 -3.41
CA PHE A 43 -6.48 6.80 -3.27
C PHE A 43 -6.93 7.81 -4.31
N THR A 44 -7.23 9.01 -3.84
CA THR A 44 -7.57 10.18 -4.64
C THR A 44 -6.55 11.28 -4.37
N PRO A 45 -5.72 11.69 -5.34
CA PRO A 45 -4.73 12.75 -5.12
C PRO A 45 -5.41 14.07 -4.81
N HIS A 46 -4.88 14.80 -3.82
CA HIS A 46 -5.39 16.12 -3.47
C HIS A 46 -5.35 17.13 -4.64
N ARG A 47 -4.37 16.98 -5.55
CA ARG A 47 -4.20 17.86 -6.71
C ARG A 47 -5.20 17.59 -7.84
N ASP A 48 -5.83 16.42 -7.87
CA ASP A 48 -6.83 16.07 -8.88
C ASP A 48 -7.89 15.12 -8.30
N ALA A 49 -8.88 15.73 -7.64
CA ALA A 49 -9.99 15.01 -7.00
C ALA A 49 -10.90 14.24 -7.97
N ARG A 50 -10.66 14.34 -9.29
CA ARG A 50 -11.45 13.64 -10.32
C ARG A 50 -10.99 12.20 -10.54
N VAL A 51 -9.84 11.80 -10.00
CA VAL A 51 -9.31 10.45 -10.22
C VAL A 51 -9.08 9.73 -8.91
N THR A 52 -9.99 8.81 -8.59
CA THR A 52 -9.79 7.76 -7.59
C THR A 52 -9.19 6.54 -8.26
N ARG A 53 -8.15 5.96 -7.64
CA ARG A 53 -7.55 4.70 -8.12
C ARG A 53 -7.42 3.72 -6.96
N ARG A 54 -7.76 2.47 -7.24
CA ARG A 54 -7.51 1.34 -6.35
C ARG A 54 -6.07 0.87 -6.50
N PHE A 55 -5.43 0.61 -5.36
CA PHE A 55 -4.12 -0.02 -5.27
C PHE A 55 -4.23 -1.25 -4.39
N GLU A 56 -3.55 -2.32 -4.80
CA GLU A 56 -3.59 -3.60 -4.10
C GLU A 56 -2.31 -4.40 -4.29
N ALA A 57 -1.98 -5.23 -3.32
CA ALA A 57 -0.86 -6.16 -3.38
C ALA A 57 -1.10 -7.37 -2.48
N GLU A 58 -0.49 -8.49 -2.83
CA GLU A 58 -0.39 -9.67 -1.99
C GLU A 58 1.08 -9.93 -1.62
N ALA A 59 1.31 -10.34 -0.37
CA ALA A 59 2.63 -10.74 0.10
C ALA A 59 2.54 -11.74 1.24
N THR A 60 3.63 -12.46 1.51
CA THR A 60 3.74 -13.41 2.62
C THR A 60 3.73 -12.75 4.01
N GLU A 61 3.94 -11.44 4.06
CA GLU A 61 3.81 -10.65 5.29
C GLU A 61 2.88 -9.46 5.06
N PRO A 62 2.05 -9.08 6.06
CA PRO A 62 1.14 -7.94 5.93
C PRO A 62 1.87 -6.64 5.57
N LEU A 63 3.01 -6.40 6.20
CA LEU A 63 3.76 -5.16 6.05
C LEU A 63 4.43 -5.05 4.68
N LEU A 64 4.80 -6.19 4.08
CA LEU A 64 5.28 -6.25 2.70
C LEU A 64 4.17 -5.89 1.71
N ALA A 65 2.94 -6.36 1.93
CA ALA A 65 1.80 -6.00 1.09
C ALA A 65 1.50 -4.50 1.16
N VAL A 66 1.55 -3.90 2.36
CA VAL A 66 1.38 -2.45 2.52
C VAL A 66 2.52 -1.68 1.84
N HIS A 67 3.76 -2.11 2.02
CA HIS A 67 4.92 -1.46 1.40
C HIS A 67 4.83 -1.50 -0.13
N ALA A 68 4.42 -2.62 -0.71
CA ALA A 68 4.21 -2.76 -2.14
C ALA A 68 3.16 -1.76 -2.66
N VAL A 69 2.03 -1.60 -1.95
CA VAL A 69 1.01 -0.61 -2.32
C VAL A 69 1.51 0.83 -2.21
N LEU A 70 2.23 1.18 -1.14
CA LEU A 70 2.83 2.52 -1.00
C LEU A 70 3.75 2.84 -2.18
N ARG A 71 4.59 1.88 -2.61
CA ARG A 71 5.44 2.04 -3.80
C ARG A 71 4.63 2.25 -5.08
N GLN A 72 3.53 1.51 -5.27
CA GLN A 72 2.66 1.71 -6.43
C GLN A 72 2.05 3.13 -6.47
N ILE A 73 1.67 3.66 -5.30
CA ILE A 73 1.14 5.03 -5.19
C ILE A 73 2.22 6.06 -5.53
N ASP A 74 3.42 5.92 -4.96
CA ASP A 74 4.56 6.81 -5.25
C ASP A 74 4.93 6.79 -6.75
N ASP A 75 5.01 5.60 -7.35
CA ASP A 75 5.26 5.43 -8.79
C ASP A 75 4.16 6.08 -9.65
N TRP A 76 2.90 6.01 -9.20
CA TRP A 76 1.79 6.64 -9.92
C TRP A 76 1.80 8.17 -9.80
N LEU A 77 2.16 8.69 -8.64
CA LEU A 77 2.27 10.14 -8.39
C LEU A 77 3.44 10.76 -9.17
N THR A 78 4.55 10.03 -9.34
CA THR A 78 5.74 10.51 -10.05
C THR A 78 5.60 10.49 -11.58
N ARG A 79 4.75 9.60 -12.12
CA ARG A 79 4.50 9.49 -13.57
C ARG A 79 3.44 10.45 -14.10
N ARG A 80 2.86 11.30 -13.25
CA ARG A 80 1.83 12.28 -13.58
C ARG A 80 2.40 13.68 -13.63
#